data_AF-A0AA88LJE9-F1
#
_entry.id   AF-A0AA88LJE9-F1
#
_cell.length_a   1.000
_cell.length_b   1.000
_cell.length_c   1.000
_cell.angle_alpha   90.00
_cell.angle_beta   90.00
_cell.angle_gamma   90.00
#
_symmetry.space_group_name_H-M   'P 1'
#
loop_
_entity.id
_entity.type
_entity.pdbx_description
1 polymer ?
#
loop_
_entity_poly.entity_id
_entity_poly.type
_entity_poly.pdbx_seq_one_letter_code
_entity_poly.pdbx_strand_id
1 'polypeptide(L)'
;MSEYELDLTASLILENEKLSREVEDLKTLQSVVKENLELRSRMDGSRMDELNAGKKSTLQLRDSFVDERSFRSGLTASHHTSSLRNPESRPACPDASSYSSCQAVKEPERLIGEIAFQLERRILSHVFYKQTRLYGFTVHNIQDKIIQVSTHPLTGQVDEAYRSEMTERYVDLMDRLSALGYNVTLHPLFTEFIINTYGILKDRPNTHTAQEQDYNDLDVLRCVMLETMPSSLLKDMLVLFCCLCYMVEKDGKPVILW
;
A
#
# COMPACT_ATOMS: atom_id res chain seq x y z
N MET A 1 19.09 -33.12 -52.16
CA MET A 1 18.65 -32.14 -51.16
C MET A 1 18.55 -30.81 -51.85
N SER A 2 17.39 -30.15 -51.76
CA SER A 2 17.19 -28.82 -52.34
C SER A 2 17.90 -27.76 -51.48
N GLU A 3 18.28 -26.62 -52.06
CA GLU A 3 18.88 -25.50 -51.31
C GLU A 3 18.01 -25.05 -50.12
N TYR A 4 16.69 -25.19 -50.24
CA TYR A 4 15.73 -24.88 -49.18
C TYR A 4 15.82 -25.84 -47.98
N GLU A 5 16.07 -27.14 -48.21
CA GLU A 5 16.26 -28.09 -47.11
C GLU A 5 17.57 -27.82 -46.37
N LEU A 6 18.62 -27.40 -47.09
CA LEU A 6 19.90 -27.03 -46.49
C LEU A 6 19.77 -25.80 -45.59
N ASP A 7 19.07 -24.76 -46.04
CA ASP A 7 18.86 -23.52 -45.27
C ASP A 7 18.00 -23.77 -44.02
N LEU A 8 16.95 -24.57 -44.13
CA LEU A 8 16.12 -24.96 -42.99
C LEU A 8 16.92 -25.77 -41.95
N THR A 9 17.77 -26.70 -42.39
CA THR A 9 18.63 -27.46 -41.47
C THR A 9 19.66 -26.57 -40.78
N ALA A 10 20.23 -25.59 -41.48
CA ALA A 10 21.16 -24.63 -40.90
C ALA A 10 20.48 -23.74 -39.84
N SER A 11 19.26 -23.27 -40.10
CA SER A 11 18.47 -22.48 -39.15
C SER A 11 18.13 -23.29 -37.88
N LEU A 12 17.75 -24.56 -38.03
CA LEU A 12 17.43 -25.44 -36.90
C LEU A 12 18.66 -25.78 -36.04
N ILE A 13 19.83 -25.89 -36.66
CA ILE A 13 21.10 -26.09 -35.94
C ILE A 13 21.43 -24.85 -35.12
N LEU A 14 21.32 -23.66 -35.72
CA LEU A 14 21.57 -22.39 -35.03
C LEU A 14 20.63 -22.17 -33.84
N GLU A 15 19.35 -22.52 -33.99
CA GLU A 15 18.37 -22.44 -32.91
C GLU A 15 18.69 -23.43 -31.78
N ASN A 16 19.09 -24.66 -32.10
CA ASN A 16 19.53 -25.63 -31.10
C ASN A 16 20.79 -25.19 -30.35
N GLU A 17 21.74 -24.55 -31.03
CA GLU A 17 22.94 -23.98 -30.38
C GLU A 17 22.58 -22.81 -29.46
N LYS A 18 21.59 -22.00 -29.83
CA LYS A 18 21.07 -20.93 -28.96
C LYS A 18 20.39 -21.51 -27.72
N LEU A 19 19.49 -22.48 -27.88
CA LEU A 19 18.81 -23.14 -26.77
C LEU A 19 19.79 -23.87 -25.86
N SER A 20 20.83 -24.50 -26.41
CA SER A 20 21.88 -25.15 -25.62
C SER A 20 22.63 -24.17 -24.73
N ARG A 21 22.92 -22.96 -25.23
CA ARG A 21 23.54 -21.90 -24.42
C ARG A 21 22.62 -21.42 -23.30
N GLU A 22 21.34 -21.20 -23.60
CA GLU A 22 20.36 -20.77 -22.59
C GLU A 22 20.17 -21.83 -21.48
N VAL A 23 20.21 -23.12 -21.83
CA VAL A 23 20.18 -24.22 -20.86
C VAL A 23 21.43 -24.21 -19.97
N GLU A 24 22.60 -23.95 -20.52
CA GLU A 24 23.83 -23.83 -19.71
C GLU A 24 23.76 -22.60 -18.78
N ASP A 25 23.30 -21.45 -19.28
CA ASP A 25 23.11 -20.24 -18.45
C ASP A 25 22.14 -20.51 -17.30
N LEU A 26 21.02 -21.20 -17.56
CA LEU A 26 20.06 -21.59 -16.52
C LEU A 26 20.65 -22.56 -15.50
N LYS A 27 21.52 -23.49 -15.91
CA LYS A 27 22.25 -24.37 -14.97
C LYS A 27 23.20 -23.57 -14.08
N THR A 28 23.90 -22.56 -14.64
CA THR A 28 24.75 -21.70 -13.82
C THR A 28 23.94 -20.92 -12.79
N LEU A 29 22.81 -20.35 -13.20
CA LEU A 29 21.90 -19.64 -12.29
C LEU A 29 21.35 -20.56 -11.20
N GLN A 30 20.96 -21.79 -11.55
CA GLN A 30 20.52 -22.79 -10.59
C GLN A 30 21.62 -23.11 -9.56
N SER A 31 22.87 -23.24 -10.01
CA SER A 31 24.03 -23.46 -9.12
C SER A 31 24.19 -22.29 -8.13
N VAL A 32 24.14 -21.05 -8.62
CA VAL A 32 24.25 -19.84 -7.77
C VAL A 32 23.08 -19.72 -6.79
N VAL A 33 21.86 -20.06 -7.20
CA VAL A 33 20.69 -20.07 -6.31
C VAL A 33 20.84 -21.14 -5.23
N LYS A 34 21.34 -22.33 -5.60
CA LYS A 34 21.59 -23.42 -4.64
C LYS A 34 22.67 -23.04 -3.62
N GLU A 35 23.76 -22.43 -4.06
CA GLU A 35 24.80 -21.92 -3.17
C GLU A 35 24.27 -20.83 -2.23
N ASN A 36 23.49 -19.87 -2.75
CA ASN A 36 22.83 -18.85 -1.93
C ASN A 36 21.91 -19.46 -0.87
N LEU A 37 21.18 -20.54 -1.21
CA LEU A 37 20.32 -21.26 -0.27
C LEU A 37 21.16 -21.94 0.84
N GLU A 38 22.30 -22.52 0.48
CA GLU A 38 23.22 -23.16 1.43
C GLU A 38 23.86 -22.13 2.36
N LEU A 39 24.32 -21.00 1.82
CA LEU A 39 24.87 -19.88 2.61
C LEU A 39 23.84 -19.33 3.60
N ARG A 40 22.59 -19.14 3.17
CA ARG A 40 21.48 -18.73 4.05
C ARG A 40 21.23 -19.76 5.16
N SER A 41 21.26 -21.06 4.82
CA SER A 41 21.09 -22.15 5.79
C SER A 41 22.22 -22.19 6.82
N ARG A 42 23.46 -21.88 6.43
CA ARG A 42 24.61 -21.77 7.34
C ARG A 42 24.55 -20.53 8.24
N MET A 43 23.98 -19.43 7.75
CA MET A 43 23.75 -18.21 8.54
C MET A 43 22.64 -18.41 9.59
N ASP A 44 21.57 -19.12 9.26
CA ASP A 44 20.49 -19.43 10.20
C ASP A 44 20.89 -20.48 11.26
N GLY A 45 21.85 -21.35 10.95
CA GLY A 45 22.40 -22.33 11.90
C GLY A 45 23.25 -21.76 13.05
N SER A 46 23.55 -20.46 13.05
CA SER A 46 24.35 -19.81 14.10
C SER A 46 23.51 -19.08 15.17
N ARG A 47 22.17 -19.20 15.16
CA ARG A 47 21.29 -18.59 16.17
C ARG A 47 20.43 -19.65 16.88
N MET A 48 20.94 -20.06 18.04
CA MET A 48 20.25 -20.58 19.23
C MET A 48 19.47 -21.90 19.17
N ASP A 49 19.86 -22.77 20.10
CA ASP A 49 19.04 -23.79 20.74
C ASP A 49 17.65 -23.25 21.18
N GLU A 50 16.67 -24.15 21.09
CA GLU A 50 15.49 -24.34 21.97
C GLU A 50 14.13 -24.51 21.24
N LEU A 51 13.69 -25.78 21.29
CA LEU A 51 12.33 -26.27 21.57
C LEU A 51 11.25 -26.29 20.46
N ASN A 52 10.97 -27.55 20.09
CA ASN A 52 9.66 -28.20 19.93
C ASN A 52 8.77 -27.96 18.69
N ALA A 53 8.85 -28.94 17.79
CA ALA A 53 7.78 -29.86 17.37
C ALA A 53 6.37 -29.31 17.05
N GLY A 54 6.01 -29.34 15.76
CA GLY A 54 4.60 -29.27 15.33
C GLY A 54 4.43 -29.11 13.82
N LYS A 55 4.10 -30.22 13.15
CA LYS A 55 3.80 -30.38 11.71
C LYS A 55 2.96 -29.25 11.07
N LYS A 56 3.34 -28.81 9.85
CA LYS A 56 2.56 -28.89 8.59
C LYS A 56 3.28 -28.18 7.43
N SER A 57 3.23 -28.80 6.25
CA SER A 57 3.78 -28.27 5.00
C SER A 57 2.92 -27.13 4.47
N THR A 58 3.52 -26.03 3.99
CA THR A 58 3.05 -25.20 2.87
C THR A 58 4.20 -24.29 2.48
N LEU A 59 4.55 -24.33 1.20
CA LEU A 59 5.56 -23.48 0.57
C LEU A 59 5.20 -22.00 0.82
N GLN A 60 5.98 -21.32 1.66
CA GLN A 60 6.03 -19.87 1.71
C GLN A 60 7.41 -19.43 1.23
N LEU A 61 7.43 -18.84 0.05
CA LEU A 61 8.51 -17.99 -0.42
C LEU A 61 8.59 -16.82 0.56
N ARG A 62 9.56 -16.88 1.47
CA ARG A 62 9.74 -15.93 2.57
C ARG A 62 10.46 -14.70 2.02
N ASP A 63 9.66 -13.70 1.66
CA ASP A 63 10.15 -12.36 1.36
C ASP A 63 10.78 -11.73 2.61
N SER A 64 11.76 -10.88 2.30
CA SER A 64 12.76 -10.29 3.16
C SER A 64 12.24 -9.50 4.35
N PHE A 65 12.72 -9.89 5.54
CA PHE A 65 13.02 -9.07 6.72
C PHE A 65 12.46 -7.64 6.77
N VAL A 66 11.23 -7.54 7.26
CA VAL A 66 10.90 -6.64 8.38
C VAL A 66 10.31 -7.55 9.45
N ASP A 67 10.84 -7.52 10.66
CA ASP A 67 10.40 -8.36 11.76
C ASP A 67 8.97 -7.98 12.18
N GLU A 68 7.97 -8.63 11.59
CA GLU A 68 6.53 -8.46 11.85
C GLU A 68 6.21 -8.62 13.36
N ARG A 69 7.05 -9.38 14.10
CA ARG A 69 6.91 -9.52 15.55
C ARG A 69 7.23 -8.23 16.29
N SER A 70 8.23 -7.46 15.85
CA SER A 70 8.54 -6.15 16.45
C SER A 70 7.42 -5.12 16.21
N PHE A 71 6.67 -5.21 15.10
CA PHE A 71 5.45 -4.39 14.89
C PHE A 71 4.31 -4.82 15.82
N ARG A 72 4.13 -6.13 16.07
CA ARG A 72 3.07 -6.66 16.94
C ARG A 72 3.36 -6.53 18.44
N SER A 73 4.63 -6.53 18.86
CA SER A 73 5.01 -6.44 20.27
C SER A 73 4.70 -5.08 20.93
N GLY A 74 4.40 -4.05 20.14
CA GLY A 74 3.86 -2.78 20.64
C GLY A 74 2.32 -2.74 20.75
N LEU A 75 1.59 -3.78 20.32
CA LEU A 75 0.14 -3.76 20.10
C LEU A 75 -0.72 -4.32 21.25
N THR A 76 -0.17 -4.56 22.44
CA THR A 76 -0.97 -5.00 23.61
C THR A 76 -0.97 -3.96 24.72
N ALA A 77 -1.64 -2.84 24.49
CA ALA A 77 -2.33 -2.12 25.55
C ALA A 77 -3.82 -2.13 25.18
N SER A 78 -4.53 -3.12 25.70
CA SER A 78 -5.95 -3.34 25.46
C SER A 78 -6.75 -2.19 26.07
N HIS A 79 -7.20 -1.24 25.26
CA HIS A 79 -8.26 -0.32 25.67
C HIS A 79 -9.62 -1.02 25.48
N HIS A 80 -9.94 -1.91 26.42
CA HIS A 80 -11.32 -2.24 26.69
C HIS A 80 -11.97 -1.02 27.35
N THR A 81 -12.83 -0.30 26.63
CA THR A 81 -13.71 0.71 27.26
C THR A 81 -15.12 0.16 27.35
N SER A 82 -15.38 -0.55 28.44
CA SER A 82 -16.72 -0.66 29.01
C SER A 82 -17.05 0.60 29.80
N SER A 83 -18.23 1.14 29.50
CA SER A 83 -19.08 2.12 30.18
C SER A 83 -18.81 2.47 31.67
N LEU A 84 -19.12 3.74 31.99
CA LEU A 84 -19.63 4.36 33.23
C LEU A 84 -18.73 5.33 34.04
N ARG A 85 -19.31 6.54 34.20
CA ARG A 85 -19.28 7.51 35.34
C ARG A 85 -18.40 8.77 35.26
N ASN A 86 -19.11 9.90 35.15
CA ASN A 86 -18.83 11.21 35.81
C ASN A 86 -18.94 11.06 37.35
N PRO A 87 -18.48 12.00 38.22
CA PRO A 87 -18.59 13.47 38.09
C PRO A 87 -17.42 14.36 38.63
N GLU A 88 -17.49 15.68 38.33
CA GLU A 88 -16.99 16.88 39.07
C GLU A 88 -15.50 16.93 39.53
N SER A 89 -14.70 18.02 39.48
CA SER A 89 -14.88 19.47 39.44
C SER A 89 -13.48 20.14 39.21
N ARG A 90 -13.46 21.40 38.72
CA ARG A 90 -12.28 22.21 38.31
C ARG A 90 -11.25 22.51 39.42
N PRO A 91 -10.05 23.05 39.10
CA PRO A 91 -9.92 24.52 39.10
C PRO A 91 -9.14 25.09 37.89
N ALA A 92 -9.41 26.37 37.63
CA ALA A 92 -8.87 27.17 36.54
C ALA A 92 -7.40 27.56 36.75
N CYS A 93 -6.62 27.58 35.67
CA CYS A 93 -5.40 28.36 35.50
C CYS A 93 -5.46 29.00 34.10
N PRO A 94 -5.37 30.34 33.97
CA PRO A 94 -5.21 31.00 32.68
C PRO A 94 -3.73 31.05 32.27
N ASP A 95 -3.51 31.24 30.97
CA ASP A 95 -2.23 31.49 30.26
C ASP A 95 -1.58 30.29 29.57
N ALA A 96 -2.18 29.89 28.45
CA ALA A 96 -1.49 29.27 27.31
C ALA A 96 -2.21 29.64 26.00
N SER A 97 -2.20 30.92 25.65
CA SER A 97 -2.77 31.44 24.39
C SER A 97 -1.86 31.14 23.19
N SER A 98 -1.67 29.85 22.86
CA SER A 98 -1.11 29.41 21.57
C SER A 98 -1.54 28.00 21.12
N TYR A 99 -2.37 27.29 21.88
CA TYR A 99 -2.86 25.96 21.48
C TYR A 99 -4.36 26.02 21.23
N SER A 100 -4.80 26.15 19.98
CA SER A 100 -6.08 25.60 19.49
C SER A 100 -6.38 26.06 18.05
N SER A 101 -5.61 25.61 17.05
CA SER A 101 -6.18 25.50 15.68
C SER A 101 -6.78 24.10 15.46
N CYS A 102 -6.34 23.11 16.23
CA CYS A 102 -6.70 21.69 16.05
C CYS A 102 -8.09 21.34 16.63
N GLN A 103 -8.66 22.17 17.53
CA GLN A 103 -9.93 21.84 18.22
C GLN A 103 -11.18 22.04 17.35
N ALA A 104 -11.05 22.51 16.11
CA ALA A 104 -12.18 22.71 15.21
C ALA A 104 -12.78 21.38 14.69
N VAL A 105 -12.04 20.28 14.80
CA VAL A 105 -12.39 19.01 14.17
C VAL A 105 -13.20 18.11 15.11
N LYS A 106 -14.42 17.78 14.69
CA LYS A 106 -15.23 16.75 15.34
C LYS A 106 -14.73 15.39 14.84
N GLU A 107 -14.16 14.57 15.72
CA GLU A 107 -13.58 13.24 15.41
C GLU A 107 -12.20 13.27 14.71
N PRO A 108 -11.15 13.80 15.38
CA PRO A 108 -9.79 13.86 14.83
C PRO A 108 -9.22 12.48 14.46
N GLU A 109 -9.57 11.43 15.23
CA GLU A 109 -9.15 10.06 14.93
C GLU A 109 -9.71 9.57 13.59
N ARG A 110 -11.01 9.77 13.32
CA ARG A 110 -11.61 9.32 12.06
C ARG A 110 -11.07 10.06 10.85
N LEU A 111 -10.64 11.31 11.03
CA LEU A 111 -10.04 12.10 9.96
C LEU A 111 -8.73 11.49 9.44
N ILE A 112 -8.00 10.78 10.31
CA ILE A 112 -6.77 10.08 9.93
C ILE A 112 -7.06 8.93 8.98
N GLY A 113 -8.07 8.11 9.31
CA GLY A 113 -8.51 7.04 8.43
C GLY A 113 -9.15 7.59 7.14
N GLU A 114 -9.83 8.73 7.21
CA GLU A 114 -10.36 9.43 6.05
C GLU A 114 -9.26 9.89 5.08
N ILE A 115 -8.18 10.51 5.56
CA ILE A 115 -7.04 10.93 4.73
C ILE A 115 -6.48 9.73 3.95
N ALA A 116 -6.25 8.62 4.64
CA ALA A 116 -5.73 7.39 4.05
C ALA A 116 -6.72 6.82 3.01
N PHE A 117 -8.01 6.79 3.33
CA PHE A 117 -9.07 6.36 2.43
C PHE A 117 -9.17 7.22 1.16
N GLN A 118 -9.13 8.54 1.30
CA GLN A 118 -9.20 9.48 0.17
C GLN A 118 -8.03 9.28 -0.79
N LEU A 119 -6.81 9.08 -0.28
CA LEU A 119 -5.65 8.77 -1.12
C LEU A 119 -5.87 7.49 -1.93
N GLU A 120 -6.24 6.38 -1.27
CA GLU A 120 -6.48 5.10 -1.94
C GLU A 120 -7.55 5.22 -3.02
N ARG A 121 -8.67 5.87 -2.72
CA ARG A 121 -9.75 6.06 -3.70
C ARG A 121 -9.31 6.90 -4.90
N ARG A 122 -8.50 7.93 -4.69
CA ARG A 122 -7.96 8.77 -5.77
C ARG A 122 -6.97 8.01 -6.64
N ILE A 123 -6.07 7.22 -6.05
CA ILE A 123 -5.15 6.34 -6.80
C ILE A 123 -5.95 5.38 -7.69
N LEU A 124 -6.92 4.67 -7.10
CA LEU A 124 -7.75 3.71 -7.82
C LEU A 124 -8.55 4.38 -8.95
N SER A 125 -9.16 5.54 -8.68
CA SER A 125 -9.93 6.28 -9.68
C SER A 125 -9.05 6.84 -10.82
N HIS A 126 -7.78 7.15 -10.54
CA HIS A 126 -6.85 7.63 -11.56
C HIS A 126 -6.49 6.52 -12.56
N VAL A 127 -6.21 5.33 -12.04
CA VAL A 127 -5.82 4.15 -12.83
C VAL A 127 -7.02 3.57 -13.56
N PHE A 128 -8.13 3.32 -12.86
CA PHE A 128 -9.33 2.68 -13.41
C PHE A 128 -10.37 3.68 -13.91
N TYR A 129 -9.95 4.61 -14.75
CA TYR A 129 -10.78 5.76 -15.17
C TYR A 129 -12.08 5.41 -15.92
N LYS A 130 -12.17 4.22 -16.53
CA LYS A 130 -13.39 3.72 -17.21
C LYS A 130 -14.29 2.86 -16.31
N GLN A 131 -13.86 2.53 -15.09
CA GLN A 131 -14.61 1.67 -14.19
C GLN A 131 -15.51 2.51 -13.29
N THR A 132 -16.81 2.18 -13.29
CA THR A 132 -17.80 2.89 -12.47
C THR A 132 -17.84 2.37 -11.03
N ARG A 133 -17.42 1.12 -10.82
CA ARG A 133 -17.44 0.43 -9.52
C ARG A 133 -16.11 -0.27 -9.30
N LEU A 134 -15.55 -0.06 -8.11
CA LEU A 134 -14.22 -0.52 -7.73
C LEU A 134 -14.30 -1.42 -6.49
N TYR A 135 -15.27 -2.34 -6.46
CA TYR A 135 -15.47 -3.24 -5.32
C TYR A 135 -14.36 -4.29 -5.24
N GLY A 136 -13.72 -4.38 -4.07
CA GLY A 136 -12.57 -5.27 -3.86
C GLY A 136 -11.31 -4.83 -4.59
N PHE A 137 -11.26 -3.59 -5.08
CA PHE A 137 -10.04 -2.97 -5.60
C PHE A 137 -9.36 -2.27 -4.44
N THR A 138 -8.08 -2.54 -4.27
CA THR A 138 -7.19 -1.87 -3.32
C THR A 138 -5.93 -1.48 -4.06
N VAL A 139 -5.15 -0.53 -3.54
CA VAL A 139 -3.86 -0.21 -4.16
C VAL A 139 -2.94 -1.44 -4.16
N HIS A 140 -3.05 -2.29 -3.14
CA HIS A 140 -2.26 -3.51 -3.02
C HIS A 140 -2.49 -4.50 -4.18
N ASN A 141 -3.73 -4.65 -4.67
CA ASN A 141 -4.07 -5.62 -5.72
C ASN A 141 -4.22 -5.01 -7.11
N ILE A 142 -3.74 -3.78 -7.31
CA ILE A 142 -4.01 -2.99 -8.52
C ILE A 142 -3.52 -3.66 -9.81
N GLN A 143 -2.36 -4.32 -9.79
CA GLN A 143 -1.81 -5.02 -10.94
C GLN A 143 -2.70 -6.20 -11.36
N ASP A 144 -3.15 -7.00 -10.39
CA ASP A 144 -4.10 -8.10 -10.64
C ASP A 144 -5.42 -7.55 -11.19
N LYS A 145 -5.88 -6.42 -10.66
CA LYS A 145 -7.10 -5.76 -11.12
C LYS A 145 -6.98 -5.22 -12.54
N ILE A 146 -5.82 -4.71 -12.96
CA ILE A 146 -5.55 -4.31 -14.35
C ILE A 146 -5.70 -5.50 -15.29
N ILE A 147 -5.12 -6.65 -14.94
CA ILE A 147 -5.25 -7.89 -15.72
C ILE A 147 -6.71 -8.35 -15.75
N GLN A 148 -7.39 -8.35 -14.60
CA GLN A 148 -8.77 -8.78 -14.48
C GLN A 148 -9.72 -7.95 -15.36
N VAL A 149 -9.63 -6.62 -15.34
CA VAL A 149 -10.57 -5.76 -16.06
C VAL A 149 -10.26 -5.60 -17.54
N SER A 150 -9.04 -5.92 -17.96
CA SER A 150 -8.64 -5.97 -19.38
C SER A 150 -8.92 -7.32 -20.04
N THR A 151 -9.24 -8.36 -19.28
CA THR A 151 -9.51 -9.70 -19.81
C THR A 151 -11.01 -9.93 -19.89
N HIS A 152 -11.50 -10.27 -21.07
CA HIS A 152 -12.91 -10.59 -21.27
C HIS A 152 -13.28 -11.89 -20.53
N PRO A 153 -14.28 -11.88 -19.62
CA PRO A 153 -14.49 -12.97 -18.66
C PRO A 153 -14.91 -14.30 -19.29
N LEU A 154 -15.52 -14.28 -20.48
CA LEU A 154 -16.02 -15.49 -21.16
C LEU A 154 -15.08 -16.04 -22.23
N THR A 155 -14.28 -15.18 -22.85
CA THR A 155 -13.44 -15.55 -24.00
C THR A 155 -11.96 -15.62 -23.63
N GLY A 156 -11.57 -15.05 -22.48
CA GLY A 156 -10.16 -14.90 -22.10
C GLY A 156 -9.38 -13.94 -22.98
N GLN A 157 -10.05 -13.27 -23.94
CA GLN A 157 -9.38 -12.32 -24.83
C GLN A 157 -8.97 -11.08 -24.04
N VAL A 158 -7.72 -10.67 -24.19
CA VAL A 158 -7.16 -9.50 -23.53
C VAL A 158 -7.28 -8.28 -24.43
N ASP A 159 -7.85 -7.20 -23.90
CA ASP A 159 -7.74 -5.87 -24.51
C ASP A 159 -6.37 -5.28 -24.16
N GLU A 160 -5.41 -5.52 -25.05
CA GLU A 160 -4.01 -5.10 -24.87
C GLU A 160 -3.86 -3.59 -24.80
N ALA A 161 -4.64 -2.84 -25.59
CA ALA A 161 -4.58 -1.38 -25.59
C ALA A 161 -5.07 -0.81 -24.25
N TYR A 162 -6.20 -1.32 -23.76
CA TYR A 162 -6.74 -0.91 -22.47
C TYR A 162 -5.85 -1.33 -21.30
N ARG A 163 -5.28 -2.54 -21.35
CA ARG A 163 -4.31 -3.02 -20.35
C ARG A 163 -3.08 -2.13 -20.30
N SER A 164 -2.50 -1.81 -21.46
CA SER A 164 -1.31 -0.96 -21.56
C SER A 164 -1.57 0.43 -20.99
N GLU A 165 -2.71 1.04 -21.33
CA GLU A 165 -3.04 2.39 -20.85
C GLU A 165 -3.17 2.46 -19.31
N MET A 166 -3.86 1.50 -18.69
CA MET A 166 -3.96 1.48 -17.22
C MET A 166 -2.60 1.21 -16.56
N THR A 167 -1.79 0.33 -17.16
CA THR A 167 -0.43 0.02 -16.66
C THR A 167 0.46 1.25 -16.73
N GLU A 168 0.45 1.99 -17.84
CA GLU A 168 1.21 3.22 -17.99
C GLU A 168 0.77 4.28 -16.98
N ARG A 169 -0.54 4.49 -16.80
CA ARG A 169 -1.09 5.40 -15.78
C ARG A 169 -0.66 5.02 -14.37
N TYR A 170 -0.68 3.72 -14.06
CA TYR A 170 -0.25 3.21 -12.75
C TYR A 170 1.24 3.47 -12.51
N VAL A 171 2.10 3.16 -13.49
CA VAL A 171 3.54 3.37 -13.39
C VAL A 171 3.88 4.86 -13.28
N ASP A 172 3.34 5.72 -14.16
CA ASP A 172 3.55 7.18 -14.08
C ASP A 172 3.09 7.74 -12.73
N LEU A 173 1.93 7.30 -12.24
CA LEU A 173 1.45 7.75 -10.94
C LEU A 173 2.37 7.29 -9.81
N MET A 174 2.74 6.01 -9.78
CA MET A 174 3.59 5.47 -8.72
C MET A 174 4.99 6.07 -8.72
N ASP A 175 5.57 6.34 -9.89
CA ASP A 175 6.86 7.03 -9.99
C ASP A 175 6.81 8.42 -9.32
N ARG A 176 5.73 9.17 -9.57
CA ARG A 176 5.53 10.50 -8.97
C ARG A 176 5.27 10.43 -7.47
N LEU A 177 4.47 9.46 -7.01
CA LEU A 177 4.24 9.26 -5.59
C LEU A 177 5.51 8.78 -4.88
N SER A 178 6.31 7.92 -5.50
CA SER A 178 7.58 7.46 -4.95
C SER A 178 8.61 8.58 -4.84
N ALA A 179 8.59 9.58 -5.72
CA ALA A 179 9.38 10.80 -5.56
C ALA A 179 8.99 11.61 -4.30
N LEU A 180 7.76 11.46 -3.80
CA LEU A 180 7.28 12.03 -2.52
C LEU A 180 7.56 11.12 -1.31
N GLY A 181 8.18 9.96 -1.53
CA GLY A 181 8.48 8.97 -0.52
C GLY A 181 7.49 7.82 -0.41
N TYR A 182 6.48 7.73 -1.29
CA TYR A 182 5.53 6.61 -1.30
C TYR A 182 6.21 5.29 -1.65
N ASN A 183 5.99 4.28 -0.84
CA ASN A 183 6.52 2.94 -1.03
C ASN A 183 5.39 1.98 -1.40
N VAL A 184 5.44 1.46 -2.63
CA VAL A 184 4.41 0.57 -3.20
C VAL A 184 4.25 -0.77 -2.48
N THR A 185 5.23 -1.23 -1.70
CA THR A 185 5.12 -2.48 -0.93
C THR A 185 4.59 -2.24 0.49
N LEU A 186 4.96 -1.11 1.10
CA LEU A 186 4.59 -0.77 2.47
C LEU A 186 3.26 -0.01 2.56
N HIS A 187 3.12 1.07 1.79
CA HIS A 187 2.05 2.04 1.99
C HIS A 187 0.66 1.57 1.62
N PRO A 188 0.44 0.65 0.65
CA PRO A 188 -0.87 0.05 0.47
C PRO A 188 -1.36 -0.71 1.72
N LEU A 189 -0.50 -1.54 2.32
CA LEU A 189 -0.82 -2.30 3.53
C LEU A 189 -1.00 -1.38 4.74
N PHE A 190 -0.15 -0.36 4.83
CA PHE A 190 -0.25 0.67 5.86
C PHE A 190 -1.56 1.46 5.74
N THR A 191 -1.97 1.84 4.53
CA THR A 191 -3.24 2.54 4.27
C THR A 191 -4.42 1.71 4.76
N GLU A 192 -4.47 0.41 4.41
CA GLU A 192 -5.50 -0.51 4.90
C GLU A 192 -5.49 -0.60 6.43
N PHE A 193 -4.31 -0.75 7.04
CA PHE A 193 -4.16 -0.77 8.50
C PHE A 193 -4.73 0.49 9.15
N ILE A 194 -4.43 1.67 8.61
CA ILE A 194 -4.90 2.94 9.13
C ILE A 194 -6.41 3.09 9.01
N ILE A 195 -6.98 2.76 7.84
CA ILE A 195 -8.43 2.79 7.62
C ILE A 195 -9.14 1.87 8.62
N ASN A 196 -8.62 0.66 8.81
CA ASN A 196 -9.22 -0.32 9.73
C ASN A 196 -9.07 0.08 11.21
N THR A 197 -7.98 0.77 11.55
CA THR A 197 -7.69 1.16 12.95
C THR A 197 -8.48 2.41 13.36
N TYR A 198 -8.47 3.44 12.53
CA TYR A 198 -9.04 4.75 12.85
C TYR A 198 -10.47 4.93 12.30
N GLY A 199 -10.85 4.12 11.31
CA GLY A 199 -12.13 4.23 10.62
C GLY A 199 -12.21 5.47 9.73
N ILE A 200 -13.24 5.50 8.89
CA ILE A 200 -13.56 6.64 8.02
C ILE A 200 -14.64 7.53 8.65
N LEU A 201 -14.81 8.74 8.11
CA LEU A 201 -15.92 9.62 8.48
C LEU A 201 -17.23 9.01 7.96
N LYS A 202 -18.24 8.89 8.83
CA LYS A 202 -19.50 8.19 8.52
C LYS A 202 -20.56 9.10 7.92
N ASP A 203 -20.59 10.35 8.36
CA ASP A 203 -21.63 11.30 8.01
C ASP A 203 -21.01 12.46 7.24
N ARG A 204 -21.66 12.86 6.15
CA ARG A 204 -21.42 14.18 5.56
C ARG A 204 -21.86 15.23 6.58
N PRO A 205 -20.96 16.06 7.13
CA PRO A 205 -21.35 17.16 7.98
C PRO A 205 -22.31 18.03 7.18
N ASN A 206 -23.40 18.44 7.84
CA ASN A 206 -24.36 19.38 7.26
C ASN A 206 -23.58 20.55 6.65
N THR A 207 -24.04 21.12 5.54
CA THR A 207 -23.29 22.15 4.77
C THR A 207 -22.81 23.33 5.61
N HIS A 208 -23.46 23.62 6.74
CA HIS A 208 -23.04 24.62 7.72
C HIS A 208 -21.85 24.15 8.58
N THR A 209 -21.85 22.90 9.05
CA THR A 209 -20.79 22.31 9.88
C THR A 209 -19.53 21.96 9.09
N ALA A 210 -19.65 21.58 7.82
CA ALA A 210 -18.50 21.25 6.97
C ALA A 210 -17.55 22.46 6.77
N GLN A 211 -18.13 23.65 6.75
CA GLN A 211 -17.41 24.93 6.64
C GLN A 211 -16.94 25.45 8.01
N GLU A 212 -17.55 24.99 9.11
CA GLU A 212 -17.16 25.29 10.49
C GLU A 212 -16.08 24.34 11.05
N GLN A 213 -15.83 23.20 10.40
CA GLN A 213 -14.97 22.13 10.92
C GLN A 213 -13.62 22.00 10.20
N ASP A 214 -13.31 22.91 9.27
CA ASP A 214 -12.01 23.07 8.60
C ASP A 214 -11.39 21.77 8.03
N TYR A 215 -12.20 20.78 7.67
CA TYR A 215 -11.72 19.47 7.16
C TYR A 215 -10.93 19.55 5.86
N ASN A 216 -10.97 20.68 5.15
CA ASN A 216 -10.19 20.92 3.93
C ASN A 216 -9.00 21.86 4.14
N ASP A 217 -8.78 22.35 5.36
CA ASP A 217 -7.59 23.14 5.69
C ASP A 217 -6.40 22.21 5.94
N LEU A 218 -5.37 22.33 5.10
CA LEU A 218 -4.19 21.47 5.14
C LEU A 218 -3.39 21.62 6.44
N ASP A 219 -3.37 22.81 7.04
CA ASP A 219 -2.65 23.06 8.29
C ASP A 219 -3.38 22.40 9.46
N VAL A 220 -4.73 22.46 9.47
CA VAL A 220 -5.55 21.75 10.45
C VAL A 220 -5.38 20.23 10.34
N LEU A 221 -5.40 19.68 9.12
CA LEU A 221 -5.17 18.25 8.89
C LEU A 221 -3.80 17.80 9.39
N ARG A 222 -2.76 18.58 9.07
CA ARG A 222 -1.39 18.31 9.51
C ARG A 222 -1.28 18.34 11.04
N CYS A 223 -1.90 19.33 11.67
CA CYS A 223 -1.97 19.46 13.12
C CYS A 223 -2.64 18.25 13.78
N VAL A 224 -3.80 17.81 13.27
CA VAL A 224 -4.50 16.62 13.79
C VAL A 224 -3.62 15.37 13.72
N MET A 225 -2.87 15.18 12.63
CA MET A 225 -1.95 14.07 12.50
C MET A 225 -0.83 14.12 13.55
N LEU A 226 -0.24 15.29 13.80
CA LEU A 226 0.83 15.46 14.78
C LEU A 226 0.36 15.20 16.22
N GLU A 227 -0.88 15.53 16.56
CA GLU A 227 -1.43 15.37 17.91
C GLU A 227 -1.96 13.96 18.18
N THR A 228 -2.47 13.27 17.15
CA THR A 228 -3.21 12.01 17.33
C THR A 228 -2.36 10.78 17.00
N MET A 229 -1.33 10.90 16.15
CA MET A 229 -0.54 9.75 15.72
C MET A 229 0.58 9.36 16.70
N PRO A 230 0.76 8.05 16.98
CA PRO A 230 1.99 7.55 17.57
C PRO A 230 3.20 7.93 16.70
N SER A 231 4.31 8.29 17.34
CA SER A 231 5.54 8.70 16.66
C SER A 231 6.09 7.65 15.70
N SER A 232 5.82 6.36 15.94
CA SER A 232 6.19 5.25 15.06
C SER A 232 5.45 5.25 13.72
N LEU A 233 4.23 5.78 13.65
CA LEU A 233 3.38 5.77 12.45
C LEU A 233 3.35 7.13 11.74
N LEU A 234 3.68 8.20 12.45
CA LEU A 234 3.57 9.57 11.98
C LEU A 234 4.34 9.82 10.67
N LYS A 235 5.54 9.26 10.51
CA LYS A 235 6.35 9.44 9.30
C LYS A 235 5.61 8.96 8.06
N ASP A 236 5.13 7.72 8.08
CA ASP A 236 4.43 7.13 6.93
C ASP A 236 3.09 7.82 6.68
N MET A 237 2.40 8.27 7.73
CA MET A 237 1.20 9.09 7.57
C MET A 237 1.45 10.41 6.88
N LEU A 238 2.52 11.12 7.23
CA LEU A 238 2.88 12.37 6.57
C LEU A 238 3.19 12.14 5.08
N VAL A 239 3.77 10.99 4.72
CA VAL A 239 3.93 10.60 3.31
C VAL A 239 2.57 10.42 2.63
N LEU A 240 1.63 9.68 3.24
CA LEU A 240 0.28 9.54 2.68
C LEU A 240 -0.40 10.90 2.49
N PHE A 241 -0.27 11.80 3.46
CA PHE A 241 -0.83 13.14 3.39
C PHE A 241 -0.21 13.97 2.26
N CYS A 242 1.13 13.97 2.12
CA CYS A 242 1.80 14.61 0.99
C CYS A 242 1.32 14.05 -0.36
N CYS A 243 1.15 12.74 -0.46
CA CYS A 243 0.62 12.09 -1.66
C CYS A 243 -0.83 12.52 -1.95
N LEU A 244 -1.66 12.65 -0.92
CA LEU A 244 -3.03 13.14 -1.06
C LEU A 244 -3.05 14.59 -1.56
N CYS A 245 -2.23 15.47 -1.00
CA CYS A 245 -2.10 16.86 -1.48
C CYS A 245 -1.71 16.92 -2.95
N TYR A 246 -0.74 16.11 -3.37
CA TYR A 246 -0.38 15.99 -4.79
C TYR A 246 -1.56 15.53 -5.66
N MET A 247 -2.36 14.57 -5.19
CA MET A 247 -3.55 14.11 -5.93
C MET A 247 -4.64 15.19 -6.00
N VAL A 248 -4.81 15.99 -4.94
CA VAL A 248 -5.71 17.15 -4.88
C VAL A 248 -5.33 18.22 -5.89
N GLU A 249 -4.04 18.55 -5.97
CA GLU A 249 -3.53 19.48 -6.98
C GLU A 249 -3.74 18.94 -8.40
N LYS A 250 -3.53 17.64 -8.61
CA LYS A 250 -3.65 16.99 -9.92
C LYS A 250 -5.10 16.92 -10.42
N ASP A 251 -6.08 16.68 -9.55
CA ASP A 251 -7.49 16.51 -9.94
C ASP A 251 -8.41 17.71 -9.65
N GLY A 252 -7.93 18.72 -8.90
CA GLY A 252 -8.68 19.92 -8.55
C GLY A 252 -9.85 19.70 -7.60
N LYS A 253 -9.89 18.56 -6.90
CA LYS A 253 -10.98 18.19 -5.98
C LYS A 253 -10.63 18.48 -4.51
N PRO A 254 -11.61 18.84 -3.67
CA PRO A 254 -11.37 19.08 -2.24
C PRO A 254 -10.77 17.86 -1.55
N VAL A 255 -9.90 18.07 -0.57
CA VAL A 255 -9.14 17.01 0.13
C VAL A 255 -10.06 15.89 0.59
N ILE A 256 -11.18 16.25 1.22
CA ILE A 256 -12.21 15.32 1.66
C ILE A 256 -13.40 15.35 0.69
N LEU A 257 -13.67 14.20 0.08
CA LEU A 257 -14.82 13.98 -0.80
C LEU A 257 -15.88 13.15 -0.08
N TRP A 258 -17.10 13.69 -0.02
CA TRP A 258 -18.27 13.05 0.60
C TRP A 258 -19.01 12.12 -0.33
#